data_AF-A0AA94HRL6-F1
#
_entry.id   AF-A0AA94HRL6-F1
#
_cell.length_a   1.000
_cell.length_b   1.000
_cell.length_c   1.000
_cell.angle_alpha   90.00
_cell.angle_beta   90.00
_cell.angle_gamma   90.00
#
_symmetry.space_group_name_H-M   'P 1'
#
loop_
_entity.id
_entity.type
_entity.pdbx_description
1 polymer ?
#
loop_
_entity_poly.entity_id
_entity_poly.type
_entity_poly.pdbx_seq_one_letter_code
_entity_poly.pdbx_strand_id
1 'polypeptide(L)'
;MTINQCLHGADSLQAGYTVCRKRLLNLEAESPLVPALRKLIMDDIEEGALPLLRDFLAQVPEIRLMIRNEATGVEVEPHDVGVGISQVLPIIVAAVTAKRGALIAMEQPELHIHPAWQTALGDVFIRAVAKMENSPIFLLETHSEHLLLRLLRRIRHTHVGTAPESVRLSSTDLAVHWIGNYEGRTEAYRLGLDEDGSFNTPWPEGFFDERGEELFG
;
A
#
# COMPACT_ATOMS: atom_id res chain seq x y z
N MET A 1 -6.13 -10.01 5.97
CA MET A 1 -6.17 -8.79 5.13
C MET A 1 -5.29 -9.11 3.97
N THR A 2 -5.80 -9.00 2.74
CA THR A 2 -5.02 -9.25 1.52
C THR A 2 -4.71 -7.94 0.82
N ILE A 3 -3.73 -7.94 -0.09
CA ILE A 3 -3.37 -6.76 -0.88
C ILE A 3 -4.58 -6.22 -1.65
N ASN A 4 -5.36 -7.10 -2.32
CA ASN A 4 -6.55 -6.68 -3.07
C ASN A 4 -7.68 -6.15 -2.17
N GLN A 5 -7.79 -6.63 -0.93
CA GLN A 5 -8.72 -6.03 0.04
C GLN A 5 -8.32 -4.61 0.43
N CYS A 6 -7.03 -4.28 0.45
CA CYS A 6 -6.53 -2.92 0.71
C CYS A 6 -6.69 -2.00 -0.51
N LEU A 7 -6.61 -2.54 -1.72
CA LEU A 7 -6.72 -1.74 -2.94
C LEU A 7 -8.17 -1.48 -3.36
N HIS A 8 -9.08 -2.45 -3.20
CA HIS A 8 -10.43 -2.38 -3.78
C HIS A 8 -11.58 -2.66 -2.79
N GLY A 9 -11.30 -3.06 -1.55
CA GLY A 9 -12.35 -3.30 -0.55
C GLY A 9 -13.18 -2.05 -0.21
N ALA A 10 -14.41 -2.25 0.30
CA ALA A 10 -15.33 -1.17 0.66
C ALA A 10 -14.72 -0.17 1.67
N ASP A 11 -13.98 -0.66 2.66
CA ASP A 11 -13.28 0.16 3.66
C ASP A 11 -11.76 0.23 3.36
N SER A 12 -11.40 0.51 2.11
CA SER A 12 -10.00 0.48 1.65
C SER A 12 -9.68 1.70 0.78
N LEU A 13 -8.54 1.70 0.08
CA LEU A 13 -8.17 2.81 -0.82
C LEU A 13 -9.20 3.04 -1.94
N GLN A 14 -9.97 1.99 -2.32
CA GLN A 14 -10.87 2.03 -3.48
C GLN A 14 -10.17 2.57 -4.74
N ALA A 15 -8.94 2.12 -4.94
CA ALA A 15 -8.05 2.58 -5.99
C ALA A 15 -8.56 2.24 -7.41
N GLY A 16 -9.55 1.35 -7.54
CA GLY A 16 -10.05 0.86 -8.82
C GLY A 16 -9.14 -0.18 -9.49
N TYR A 17 -8.14 -0.68 -8.76
CA TYR A 17 -7.17 -1.66 -9.25
C TYR A 17 -7.13 -2.91 -8.37
N THR A 18 -6.82 -4.04 -8.99
CA THR A 18 -6.44 -5.27 -8.29
C THR A 18 -5.10 -5.80 -8.79
N VAL A 19 -4.40 -6.51 -7.91
CA VAL A 19 -3.15 -7.20 -8.24
C VAL A 19 -3.48 -8.63 -8.64
N CYS A 20 -2.99 -9.04 -9.80
CA CYS A 20 -3.16 -10.37 -10.36
C CYS A 20 -1.78 -11.01 -10.59
N ARG A 21 -1.74 -12.34 -10.53
CA ARG A 21 -0.53 -13.11 -10.85
C ARG A 21 -0.75 -13.86 -12.15
N LYS A 22 0.11 -13.64 -13.15
CA LYS A 22 0.16 -14.43 -14.38
C LYS A 22 1.33 -15.40 -14.35
N ARG A 23 1.10 -16.57 -14.96
CA ARG A 23 2.13 -17.56 -15.25
C ARG A 23 2.33 -17.57 -16.75
N LEU A 24 3.54 -17.28 -17.19
CA LEU A 24 3.87 -17.10 -18.59
C LEU A 24 4.98 -18.08 -18.97
N LEU A 25 4.84 -18.73 -20.12
CA LEU A 25 5.92 -19.44 -20.77
C LEU A 25 6.42 -18.53 -21.89
N ASN A 26 7.66 -18.06 -21.78
CA ASN A 26 8.24 -17.20 -22.79
C ASN A 26 8.77 -18.05 -23.93
N LEU A 27 8.34 -17.72 -25.15
CA LEU A 27 8.84 -18.34 -26.36
C LEU A 27 9.73 -17.34 -27.08
N GLU A 28 11.03 -17.62 -27.13
CA GLU A 28 11.96 -16.84 -27.94
C GLU A 28 11.56 -16.89 -29.41
N ALA A 29 11.61 -15.75 -30.09
CA ALA A 29 11.20 -15.65 -31.50
C ALA A 29 12.01 -16.56 -32.43
N GLU A 30 13.25 -16.86 -32.05
CA GLU A 30 14.19 -17.74 -32.78
C GLU A 30 13.99 -19.23 -32.45
N SER A 31 13.10 -19.57 -31.51
CA SER A 31 12.86 -20.96 -31.10
C SER A 31 12.33 -21.79 -32.28
N PRO A 32 12.82 -23.03 -32.48
CA PRO A 32 12.32 -23.93 -33.51
C PRO A 32 10.83 -24.29 -33.33
N LEU A 33 10.26 -24.04 -32.15
CA LEU A 33 8.85 -24.23 -31.87
C LEU A 33 7.97 -23.12 -32.49
N VAL A 34 8.50 -21.92 -32.77
CA VAL A 34 7.75 -20.82 -33.40
C VAL A 34 7.23 -21.19 -34.80
N PRO A 35 8.06 -21.65 -35.75
CA PRO A 35 7.57 -22.09 -37.05
C PRO A 35 6.66 -23.31 -36.95
N ALA A 36 6.93 -24.24 -36.01
CA ALA A 36 6.07 -25.40 -35.77
C ALA A 36 4.66 -24.98 -35.32
N LEU A 37 4.54 -24.05 -34.36
CA LEU A 37 3.26 -23.49 -33.92
C LEU A 37 2.54 -22.72 -35.03
N ARG A 38 3.25 -21.95 -35.86
CA ARG A 38 2.65 -21.25 -37.01
C ARG A 38 2.01 -22.22 -37.99
N LYS A 39 2.69 -23.33 -38.28
CA LYS A 39 2.18 -24.39 -39.14
C LYS A 39 0.98 -25.11 -38.52
N LEU A 40 1.00 -25.32 -37.21
CA LEU A 40 -0.08 -25.95 -36.43
C LEU A 40 -1.40 -25.15 -36.39
N ILE A 41 -1.33 -23.82 -36.56
CA ILE A 41 -2.52 -22.96 -36.71
C ILE A 41 -3.14 -23.11 -38.12
N MET A 42 -2.34 -23.57 -39.10
CA MET A 42 -2.72 -23.68 -40.51
C MET A 42 -3.05 -25.12 -40.96
N ASP A 43 -2.42 -26.13 -40.36
CA ASP A 43 -2.49 -27.56 -40.71
C ASP A 43 -2.49 -28.47 -39.45
N ASP A 44 -2.69 -29.79 -39.62
CA ASP A 44 -2.58 -30.80 -38.54
C ASP A 44 -1.15 -30.90 -37.95
N ILE A 45 -1.07 -31.34 -36.68
CA ILE A 45 0.18 -31.43 -35.92
C ILE A 45 1.16 -32.40 -36.61
N GLU A 46 2.28 -31.89 -37.12
CA GLU A 46 3.41 -32.74 -37.54
C GLU A 46 4.00 -33.46 -36.32
N GLU A 47 4.21 -34.78 -36.39
CA GLU A 47 4.76 -35.59 -35.29
C GLU A 47 6.09 -35.04 -34.74
N GLY A 48 6.90 -34.38 -35.58
CA GLY A 48 8.15 -33.75 -35.19
C GLY A 48 8.02 -32.53 -34.25
N ALA A 49 6.84 -31.91 -34.15
CA ALA A 49 6.59 -30.79 -33.25
C ALA A 49 6.27 -31.23 -31.82
N LEU A 50 5.84 -32.50 -31.63
CA LEU A 50 5.42 -33.03 -30.33
C LEU A 50 6.53 -33.04 -29.27
N PRO A 51 7.79 -33.43 -29.59
CA PRO A 51 8.89 -33.35 -28.63
C PRO A 51 9.19 -31.92 -28.20
N LEU A 52 9.27 -30.99 -29.17
CA LEU A 52 9.53 -29.58 -28.89
C LEU A 52 8.43 -28.96 -28.01
N LEU A 53 7.16 -29.29 -28.27
CA LEU A 53 6.04 -28.82 -27.47
C LEU A 53 6.07 -29.41 -26.05
N ARG A 54 6.41 -30.70 -25.93
CA ARG A 54 6.58 -31.34 -24.62
C ARG A 54 7.67 -30.66 -23.81
N ASP A 55 8.82 -30.41 -24.41
CA ASP A 55 9.95 -29.75 -23.75
C ASP A 55 9.61 -28.31 -23.36
N PHE A 56 8.89 -27.57 -24.21
CA PHE A 56 8.41 -26.22 -23.91
C PHE A 56 7.42 -26.19 -22.75
N LEU A 57 6.43 -27.10 -22.74
CA LEU A 57 5.44 -27.19 -21.66
C LEU A 57 6.04 -27.71 -20.34
N ALA A 58 7.19 -28.38 -20.39
CA ALA A 58 7.93 -28.81 -19.21
C ALA A 58 8.74 -27.69 -18.54
N GLN A 59 8.88 -26.52 -19.19
CA GLN A 59 9.60 -25.39 -18.62
C GLN A 59 8.87 -24.81 -17.40
N VAL A 60 9.64 -24.20 -16.49
CA VAL A 60 9.09 -23.51 -15.33
C VAL A 60 8.50 -22.17 -15.78
N PRO A 61 7.19 -21.90 -15.56
CA PRO A 61 6.60 -20.64 -15.95
C PRO A 61 7.21 -19.47 -15.18
N GLU A 62 7.49 -18.38 -15.88
CA GLU A 62 7.76 -17.08 -15.26
C GLU A 62 6.50 -16.58 -14.55
N ILE A 63 6.68 -15.99 -13.38
CA ILE A 63 5.59 -15.39 -12.62
C ILE A 63 5.67 -13.88 -12.80
N ARG A 64 4.65 -13.30 -13.43
CA ARG A 64 4.52 -11.84 -13.52
C ARG A 64 3.37 -11.33 -12.67
N LEU A 65 3.63 -10.21 -12.01
CA LEU A 65 2.62 -9.47 -11.28
C LEU A 65 2.02 -8.43 -12.22
N MET A 66 0.70 -8.49 -12.38
CA MET A 66 -0.07 -7.57 -13.21
C MET A 66 -0.97 -6.72 -12.32
N ILE A 67 -1.28 -5.53 -12.77
CA ILE A 67 -2.30 -4.67 -12.18
C ILE A 67 -3.47 -4.60 -13.14
N ARG A 68 -4.64 -5.03 -12.68
CA ARG A 68 -5.89 -4.98 -13.44
C ARG A 68 -6.68 -3.75 -13.04
N ASN A 69 -7.09 -2.95 -14.03
CA ASN A 69 -8.06 -1.89 -13.83
C ASN A 69 -9.47 -2.49 -13.84
N GLU A 70 -10.22 -2.34 -12.74
CA GLU A 70 -11.53 -2.99 -12.59
C GLU A 70 -12.62 -2.36 -13.47
N ALA A 71 -12.48 -1.09 -13.87
CA ALA A 71 -13.45 -0.42 -14.72
C ALA A 71 -13.34 -0.84 -16.20
N THR A 72 -12.11 -1.05 -16.68
CA THR A 72 -11.85 -1.38 -18.10
C THR A 72 -11.53 -2.86 -18.33
N GLY A 73 -11.17 -3.59 -17.27
CA GLY A 73 -10.68 -4.96 -17.35
C GLY A 73 -9.25 -5.09 -17.90
N VAL A 74 -8.61 -3.98 -18.28
CA VAL A 74 -7.24 -3.97 -18.85
C VAL A 74 -6.23 -4.33 -17.77
N GLU A 75 -5.29 -5.17 -18.13
CA GLU A 75 -4.17 -5.58 -17.28
C GLU A 75 -2.87 -4.99 -17.81
N VAL A 76 -2.12 -4.36 -16.92
CA VAL A 76 -0.86 -3.68 -17.23
C VAL A 76 0.22 -4.07 -16.23
N GLU A 77 1.49 -3.80 -16.54
CA GLU A 77 2.56 -4.02 -15.57
C GLU A 77 2.59 -2.87 -14.52
N PRO A 78 3.20 -3.08 -13.33
CA PRO A 78 3.24 -2.05 -12.30
C PRO A 78 3.91 -0.73 -12.70
N HIS A 79 4.74 -0.73 -13.75
CA HIS A 79 5.37 0.49 -14.26
C HIS A 79 4.48 1.27 -15.24
N ASP A 80 3.40 0.67 -15.72
CA ASP A 80 2.46 1.26 -16.69
C ASP A 80 1.26 1.96 -16.01
N VAL A 81 1.15 1.88 -14.68
CA VAL A 81 0.11 2.58 -13.91
C VAL A 81 0.58 3.95 -13.43
N GLY A 82 -0.37 4.82 -13.09
CA GLY A 82 -0.07 6.13 -12.52
C GLY A 82 0.81 6.04 -11.26
N VAL A 83 1.73 7.00 -11.11
CA VAL A 83 2.78 7.03 -10.08
C VAL A 83 2.23 6.78 -8.66
N GLY A 84 1.07 7.33 -8.31
CA GLY A 84 0.47 7.11 -7.00
C GLY A 84 0.12 5.64 -6.71
N ILE A 85 -0.32 4.87 -7.72
CA ILE A 85 -0.62 3.43 -7.54
C ILE A 85 0.66 2.63 -7.39
N SER A 86 1.66 2.88 -8.25
CA SER A 86 2.92 2.14 -8.21
C SER A 86 3.70 2.41 -6.93
N GLN A 87 3.57 3.60 -6.34
CA GLN A 87 4.17 3.95 -5.05
C GLN A 87 3.42 3.38 -3.84
N VAL A 88 2.09 3.32 -3.86
CA VAL A 88 1.32 2.81 -2.71
C VAL A 88 1.33 1.28 -2.62
N LEU A 89 1.53 0.59 -3.74
CA LEU A 89 1.58 -0.87 -3.78
C LEU A 89 2.64 -1.47 -2.84
N PRO A 90 3.94 -1.08 -2.90
CA PRO A 90 4.95 -1.62 -1.98
C PRO A 90 4.64 -1.33 -0.51
N ILE A 91 4.03 -0.18 -0.21
CA ILE A 91 3.60 0.19 1.14
C ILE A 91 2.52 -0.79 1.65
N ILE A 92 1.50 -1.05 0.84
CA ILE A 92 0.43 -2.01 1.17
C ILE A 92 1.01 -3.42 1.32
N VAL A 93 1.91 -3.82 0.43
CA VAL A 93 2.59 -5.13 0.50
C VAL A 93 3.35 -5.25 1.83
N ALA A 94 4.13 -4.24 2.19
CA ALA A 94 4.87 -4.23 3.45
C ALA A 94 3.94 -4.32 4.67
N ALA A 95 2.85 -3.56 4.70
CA ALA A 95 1.88 -3.60 5.78
C ALA A 95 1.13 -4.95 5.89
N VAL A 96 0.76 -5.55 4.75
CA VAL A 96 0.04 -6.84 4.71
C VAL A 96 0.95 -8.02 5.03
N THR A 97 2.22 -7.96 4.64
CA THR A 97 3.19 -9.07 4.80
C THR A 97 4.09 -8.90 6.01
N ALA A 98 3.89 -7.85 6.81
CA ALA A 98 4.62 -7.56 8.02
C ALA A 98 4.67 -8.79 8.95
N LYS A 99 5.88 -9.16 9.37
CA LYS A 99 6.09 -10.21 10.37
C LYS A 99 5.84 -9.65 11.77
N ARG A 100 5.45 -10.54 12.69
CA ARG A 100 5.31 -10.20 14.12
C ARG A 100 6.62 -9.62 14.67
N GLY A 101 6.51 -8.52 15.42
CA GLY A 101 7.63 -7.80 16.01
C GLY A 101 8.59 -7.12 15.02
N ALA A 102 8.26 -7.07 13.72
CA ALA A 102 9.09 -6.38 12.75
C ALA A 102 8.94 -4.86 12.89
N LEU A 103 10.05 -4.13 12.77
CA LEU A 103 10.04 -2.68 12.57
C LEU A 103 9.99 -2.41 11.06
N ILE A 104 9.01 -1.64 10.63
CA ILE A 104 8.87 -1.18 9.24
C ILE A 104 8.90 0.35 9.25
N ALA A 105 9.98 0.90 8.73
CA ALA A 105 10.14 2.34 8.57
C ALA A 105 9.73 2.76 7.15
N MET A 106 8.97 3.85 7.03
CA MET A 106 8.52 4.39 5.76
C MET A 106 8.63 5.91 5.78
N GLU A 107 9.32 6.45 4.77
CA GLU A 107 9.38 7.89 4.53
C GLU A 107 8.28 8.30 3.57
N GLN A 108 7.50 9.31 3.97
CA GLN A 108 6.45 9.95 3.19
C GLN A 108 5.54 8.95 2.45
N PRO A 109 4.91 7.99 3.17
CA PRO A 109 4.06 6.97 2.54
C PRO A 109 2.83 7.54 1.81
N GLU A 110 2.52 8.82 2.02
CA GLU A 110 1.46 9.60 1.38
C GLU A 110 1.82 10.26 0.04
N LEU A 111 3.08 10.19 -0.39
CA LEU A 111 3.57 11.02 -1.50
C LEU A 111 2.86 10.67 -2.81
N HIS A 112 2.51 11.69 -3.60
CA HIS A 112 1.84 11.58 -4.91
C HIS A 112 0.49 10.83 -4.93
N ILE A 113 -0.13 10.56 -3.78
CA ILE A 113 -1.47 9.97 -3.70
C ILE A 113 -2.51 10.97 -3.22
N HIS A 114 -3.74 10.78 -3.67
CA HIS A 114 -4.88 11.62 -3.31
C HIS A 114 -5.12 11.61 -1.78
N PRO A 115 -5.50 12.74 -1.15
CA PRO A 115 -5.81 12.82 0.29
C PRO A 115 -6.71 11.70 0.83
N ALA A 116 -7.74 11.31 0.07
CA ALA A 116 -8.61 10.21 0.44
C ALA A 116 -7.83 8.89 0.65
N TRP A 117 -6.84 8.60 -0.20
CA TRP A 117 -5.99 7.42 -0.05
C TRP A 117 -5.03 7.53 1.12
N GLN A 118 -4.55 8.73 1.45
CA GLN A 118 -3.74 8.96 2.66
C GLN A 118 -4.52 8.57 3.92
N THR A 119 -5.80 8.94 4.00
CA THR A 119 -6.67 8.49 5.10
C THR A 119 -6.92 6.97 5.06
N ALA A 120 -7.13 6.39 3.88
CA ALA A 120 -7.30 4.94 3.78
C ALA A 120 -6.04 4.18 4.20
N LEU A 121 -4.86 4.75 3.95
CA LEU A 121 -3.58 4.19 4.34
C LEU A 121 -3.42 4.13 5.86
N GLY A 122 -3.89 5.15 6.59
CA GLY A 122 -3.97 5.11 8.05
C GLY A 122 -4.74 3.88 8.56
N ASP A 123 -5.88 3.56 7.95
CA ASP A 123 -6.64 2.36 8.32
C ASP A 123 -5.91 1.05 7.96
N VAL A 124 -5.11 1.04 6.89
CA VAL A 124 -4.27 -0.12 6.53
C VAL A 124 -3.22 -0.38 7.61
N PHE A 125 -2.54 0.66 8.10
CA PHE A 125 -1.57 0.52 9.19
C PHE A 125 -2.23 0.01 10.48
N ILE A 126 -3.37 0.58 10.86
CA ILE A 126 -4.12 0.13 12.05
C ILE A 126 -4.49 -1.36 11.91
N ARG A 127 -5.00 -1.78 10.74
CA ARG A 127 -5.34 -3.19 10.49
C ARG A 127 -4.15 -4.13 10.54
N ALA A 128 -2.96 -3.64 10.19
CA ALA A 128 -1.74 -4.43 10.24
C ALA A 128 -1.30 -4.67 11.69
N VAL A 129 -1.47 -3.67 12.58
CA VAL A 129 -1.13 -3.80 14.00
C VAL A 129 -2.22 -4.47 14.84
N ALA A 130 -3.50 -4.34 14.48
CA ALA A 130 -4.63 -4.86 15.28
C ALA A 130 -4.75 -6.40 15.29
N LYS A 131 -3.96 -7.13 14.49
CA LYS A 131 -4.20 -8.56 14.19
C LYS A 131 -3.31 -9.54 14.92
N MET A 132 -2.33 -9.08 15.70
CA MET A 132 -1.25 -9.93 16.14
C MET A 132 -0.91 -9.71 17.60
N GLU A 133 -0.73 -10.79 18.36
CA GLU A 133 0.17 -10.74 19.50
C GLU A 133 1.58 -10.46 18.97
N ASN A 134 2.30 -9.52 19.58
CA ASN A 134 3.57 -9.00 19.08
C ASN A 134 3.43 -8.36 17.68
N SER A 135 2.59 -7.33 17.58
CA SER A 135 2.34 -6.58 16.35
C SER A 135 3.61 -5.99 15.73
N PRO A 136 3.65 -5.82 14.40
CA PRO A 136 4.68 -5.00 13.79
C PRO A 136 4.62 -3.56 14.31
N ILE A 137 5.77 -2.89 14.32
CA ILE A 137 5.90 -1.47 14.65
C ILE A 137 6.10 -0.72 13.34
N PHE A 138 5.25 0.27 13.08
CA PHE A 138 5.42 1.18 11.95
C PHE A 138 6.04 2.49 12.42
N LEU A 139 7.18 2.85 11.84
CA LEU A 139 7.79 4.15 12.00
C LEU A 139 7.54 4.95 10.71
N LEU A 140 6.67 5.94 10.80
CA LEU A 140 6.22 6.70 9.63
C LEU A 140 6.76 8.12 9.76
N GLU A 141 7.57 8.56 8.80
CA GLU A 141 7.85 9.97 8.59
C GLU A 141 6.80 10.51 7.64
N THR A 142 6.07 11.55 8.06
CA THR A 142 4.94 12.07 7.28
C THR A 142 4.77 13.56 7.49
N HIS A 143 4.38 14.24 6.41
CA HIS A 143 3.87 15.61 6.45
C HIS A 143 2.34 15.64 6.20
N SER A 144 1.71 14.47 6.07
CA SER A 144 0.28 14.34 5.84
C SER A 144 -0.51 14.57 7.12
N GLU A 145 -1.15 15.73 7.19
CA GLU A 145 -2.18 15.99 8.19
C GLU A 145 -3.39 15.06 8.01
N HIS A 146 -3.72 14.64 6.79
CA HIS A 146 -4.79 13.67 6.55
C HIS A 146 -4.51 12.30 7.19
N LEU A 147 -3.27 11.81 7.12
CA LEU A 147 -2.86 10.57 7.75
C LEU A 147 -2.96 10.69 9.28
N LEU A 148 -2.39 11.75 9.85
CA LEU A 148 -2.42 11.99 11.29
C LEU A 148 -3.87 12.13 11.81
N LEU A 149 -4.67 13.00 11.20
CA LEU A 149 -6.06 13.21 11.59
C LEU A 149 -6.89 11.93 11.48
N ARG A 150 -6.57 11.04 10.53
CA ARG A 150 -7.24 9.75 10.45
C ARG A 150 -6.93 8.88 11.67
N LEU A 151 -5.66 8.78 12.08
CA LEU A 151 -5.27 8.00 13.26
C LEU A 151 -5.95 8.55 14.52
N LEU A 152 -5.92 9.87 14.72
CA LEU A 152 -6.59 10.53 15.86
C LEU A 152 -8.11 10.31 15.84
N ARG A 153 -8.74 10.38 14.66
CA ARG A 153 -10.17 10.08 14.52
C ARG A 153 -10.49 8.63 14.90
N ARG A 154 -9.60 7.68 14.61
CA ARG A 154 -9.78 6.27 15.00
C ARG A 154 -9.65 6.06 16.50
N ILE A 155 -8.73 6.78 17.15
CA ILE A 155 -8.65 6.82 18.62
C ILE A 155 -9.96 7.34 19.20
N ARG A 156 -10.44 8.50 18.74
CA ARG A 156 -11.72 9.08 19.19
C ARG A 156 -12.90 8.14 19.01
N HIS A 157 -13.03 7.53 17.83
CA HIS A 157 -14.10 6.57 17.56
C HIS A 157 -13.99 5.32 18.46
N THR A 158 -12.78 4.88 18.77
CA THR A 158 -12.54 3.75 19.68
C THR A 158 -12.97 4.11 21.10
N HIS A 159 -12.58 5.29 21.58
CA HIS A 159 -12.95 5.81 22.89
C HIS A 159 -14.47 5.91 23.08
N VAL A 160 -15.21 6.43 22.09
CA VAL A 160 -16.68 6.51 22.16
C VAL A 160 -17.39 5.20 21.79
N GLY A 161 -16.65 4.11 21.54
CA GLY A 161 -17.23 2.79 21.23
C GLY A 161 -17.86 2.64 19.84
N THR A 162 -17.57 3.54 18.90
CA THR A 162 -18.12 3.53 17.53
C THR A 162 -17.17 2.99 16.47
N ALA A 163 -15.89 2.74 16.81
CA ALA A 163 -14.92 2.19 15.88
C ALA A 163 -15.22 0.72 15.55
N PRO A 164 -15.20 0.34 14.25
CA PRO A 164 -15.19 -1.07 13.86
C PRO A 164 -13.96 -1.78 14.45
N GLU A 165 -14.12 -3.04 14.87
CA GLU A 165 -13.05 -3.85 15.49
C GLU A 165 -11.74 -3.82 14.69
N SER A 166 -11.84 -3.92 13.36
CA SER A 166 -10.68 -3.98 12.47
C SER A 166 -9.80 -2.73 12.45
N VAL A 167 -10.30 -1.59 12.96
CA VAL A 167 -9.61 -0.29 12.95
C VAL A 167 -9.66 0.38 14.32
N ARG A 168 -9.81 -0.40 15.39
CA ARG A 168 -9.64 0.11 16.75
C ARG A 168 -8.19 0.49 16.99
N LEU A 169 -7.99 1.64 17.64
CA LEU A 169 -6.70 2.18 17.98
C LEU A 169 -6.82 2.90 19.32
N SER A 170 -5.95 2.58 20.28
CA SER A 170 -5.83 3.29 21.55
C SER A 170 -4.82 4.44 21.44
N SER A 171 -4.91 5.44 22.32
CA SER A 171 -3.89 6.49 22.45
C SER A 171 -2.51 5.92 22.83
N THR A 172 -2.47 4.73 23.46
CA THR A 172 -1.22 4.02 23.80
C THR A 172 -0.56 3.35 22.61
N ASP A 173 -1.30 3.10 21.53
CA ASP A 173 -0.79 2.43 20.33
C ASP A 173 -0.11 3.40 19.36
N LEU A 174 -0.26 4.71 19.58
CA LEU A 174 0.27 5.77 18.74
C LEU A 174 1.25 6.65 19.53
N ALA A 175 2.44 6.84 18.98
CA ALA A 175 3.37 7.87 19.41
C ALA A 175 3.57 8.88 18.28
N VAL A 176 3.32 10.15 18.57
CA VAL A 176 3.55 11.24 17.62
C VAL A 176 4.75 12.04 18.10
N HIS A 177 5.76 12.12 17.25
CA HIS A 177 6.94 12.93 17.50
C HIS A 177 6.93 14.06 16.48
N TRP A 178 6.99 15.29 16.97
CA TRP A 178 7.26 16.41 16.11
C TRP A 178 8.77 16.61 16.02
N ILE A 179 9.24 16.93 14.82
CA ILE A 179 10.64 17.24 14.53
C ILE A 179 10.64 18.56 13.77
N GLY A 180 11.40 19.53 14.27
CA GLY A 180 11.54 20.82 13.60
C GLY A 180 12.84 21.52 13.94
N ASN A 181 12.99 22.72 13.40
CA ASN A 181 14.17 23.55 13.62
C ASN A 181 13.83 24.69 14.59
N TYR A 182 14.62 24.81 15.66
CA TYR A 182 14.55 25.94 16.57
C TYR A 182 15.96 26.51 16.74
N GLU A 183 16.12 27.81 16.47
CA GLU A 183 17.41 28.52 16.55
C GLU A 183 18.59 27.81 15.84
N GLY A 184 18.33 27.18 14.68
CA GLY A 184 19.36 26.47 13.91
C GLY A 184 19.70 25.06 14.42
N ARG A 185 18.94 24.53 15.39
CA ARG A 185 19.09 23.17 15.92
C ARG A 185 17.86 22.33 15.58
N THR A 186 18.07 21.05 15.32
CA THR A 186 16.96 20.10 15.21
C THR A 186 16.49 19.73 16.61
N GLU A 187 15.23 20.03 16.91
CA GLU A 187 14.56 19.61 18.13
C GLU A 187 13.50 18.57 17.80
N ALA A 188 13.38 17.57 18.67
CA ALA A 188 12.36 16.54 18.56
C ALA A 188 11.72 16.33 19.93
N TYR A 189 10.40 16.42 20.00
CA TYR A 189 9.65 16.12 21.21
C TYR A 189 8.40 15.34 20.90
N ARG A 190 7.97 14.55 21.89
CA ARG A 190 6.76 13.75 21.80
C ARG A 190 5.56 14.62 22.10
N LEU A 191 4.57 14.59 21.21
CA LEU A 191 3.26 15.16 21.47
C LEU A 191 2.45 14.19 22.33
N GLY A 192 1.95 14.66 23.45
CA GLY A 192 1.14 13.84 24.34
C GLY A 192 -0.29 13.72 23.81
N LEU A 193 -0.85 12.52 23.91
CA LEU A 193 -2.16 12.15 23.41
C LEU A 193 -3.07 11.71 24.56
N ASP A 194 -4.27 12.26 24.61
CA ASP A 194 -5.32 11.82 25.53
C ASP A 194 -6.15 10.68 24.93
N GLU A 195 -6.93 9.99 25.77
CA GLU A 195 -7.75 8.84 25.38
C GLU A 195 -8.79 9.18 24.31
N ASP A 196 -9.22 10.44 24.22
CA ASP A 196 -10.20 10.92 23.23
C ASP A 196 -9.57 11.29 21.86
N GLY A 197 -8.25 11.11 21.74
CA GLY A 197 -7.47 11.42 20.54
C GLY A 197 -7.17 12.91 20.35
N SER A 198 -7.31 13.73 21.39
CA SER A 198 -6.80 15.11 21.43
C SER A 198 -5.34 15.16 21.88
N PHE A 199 -4.66 16.27 21.60
CA PHE A 199 -3.32 16.53 22.11
C PHE A 199 -3.40 17.27 23.45
N ASN A 200 -2.64 16.81 24.43
CA ASN A 200 -2.50 17.47 25.74
C ASN A 200 -1.23 18.34 25.84
N THR A 201 -0.46 18.40 24.77
CA THR A 201 0.69 19.30 24.60
C THR A 201 0.37 20.38 23.57
N PRO A 202 0.89 21.61 23.72
CA PRO A 202 0.76 22.64 22.71
C PRO A 202 1.26 22.15 21.35
N TRP A 203 0.52 22.51 20.30
CA TRP A 203 0.88 22.17 18.95
C TRP A 203 2.13 22.98 18.52
N PRO A 204 3.11 22.36 17.86
CA PRO A 204 4.26 23.07 17.30
C PRO A 204 3.86 24.04 16.20
N GLU A 205 4.49 25.21 16.14
CA GLU A 205 4.26 26.19 15.08
C GLU A 205 4.47 25.59 13.67
N GLY A 206 3.61 25.96 12.71
CA GLY A 206 3.79 25.73 11.27
C GLY A 206 2.90 24.66 10.62
N PHE A 207 2.56 23.55 11.29
CA PHE A 207 1.86 22.44 10.60
C PHE A 207 0.36 22.71 10.30
N PHE A 208 -0.31 23.47 11.17
CA PHE A 208 -1.67 24.00 10.92
C PHE A 208 -1.69 25.52 10.74
N ASP A 209 -0.68 26.21 11.27
CA ASP A 209 -0.60 27.67 11.25
C ASP A 209 -0.38 28.21 9.84
N GLU A 210 0.41 27.53 9.00
CA GLU A 210 0.55 27.88 7.57
C GLU A 210 -0.81 27.89 6.87
N ARG A 211 -1.69 26.94 7.21
CA ARG A 211 -3.06 26.94 6.69
C ARG A 211 -3.94 28.04 7.26
N GLY A 212 -3.73 28.39 8.53
CA GLY A 212 -4.41 29.52 9.16
C GLY A 212 -4.04 30.84 8.50
N GLU A 213 -2.74 31.11 8.31
CA GLU A 213 -2.23 32.29 7.60
C GLU A 213 -2.73 32.33 6.15
N GLU A 214 -2.67 31.23 5.40
CA GLU A 214 -3.19 31.19 4.03
C GLU A 214 -4.72 31.42 3.94
N LEU A 215 -5.48 31.01 4.97
CA LEU A 215 -6.94 31.19 5.00
C LEU A 215 -7.37 32.57 5.51
N PHE A 216 -6.60 33.19 6.42
CA PHE A 216 -7.03 34.35 7.19
C PHE A 216 -6.13 35.58 7.08
N GLY A 217 -4.93 35.44 6.49
CA GLY A 217 -3.97 36.53 6.28
C GLY A 217 -3.09 36.77 7.49
#